data_AF-A0A4V2QXL0-F1
#
_entry.id   AF-A0A4V2QXL0-F1
#
_cell.length_a   1.000
_cell.length_b   1.000
_cell.length_c   1.000
_cell.angle_alpha   90.00
_cell.angle_beta   90.00
_cell.angle_gamma   90.00
#
_symmetry.space_group_name_H-M   'P 1'
#
loop_
_entity.id
_entity.type
_entity.pdbx_description
1 polymer ?
#
loop_
_entity_poly.entity_id
_entity_poly.type
_entity_poly.pdbx_seq_one_letter_code
_entity_poly.pdbx_strand_id
1 'polypeptide(L)'
;MAPLTGPNGSNFSAYNFPSVPGATFALTNKASPEVQIQSIKMLDYLFTSEGEINGMFGTEGKTWAKPQPGEVALDKSVKPLYRQIPQKAGAKPPNTAWQAIAQYNNTADFRAAESINTDICNQAGYERRLFEATKLYDGKEDKAQVYPYWKVWIDPSLGSEVATLQTNIENYVQQNALQFITGSKDLSKDWDSYVKGLDGLGLKRYPEIQQTAYDKVPK
;
A
#
# COMPACT_ATOMS: atom_id res chain seq x y z
N MET A 1 -9.61 -6.34 18.86
CA MET A 1 -8.94 -6.11 20.15
C MET A 1 -8.19 -4.79 20.03
N ALA A 2 -8.08 -3.99 21.09
CA ALA A 2 -7.28 -2.77 21.04
C ALA A 2 -5.77 -3.10 21.05
N PRO A 3 -4.86 -2.15 20.74
CA PRO A 3 -3.43 -2.33 20.98
C PRO A 3 -3.13 -2.81 22.40
N LEU A 4 -2.17 -3.73 22.54
CA LEU A 4 -1.75 -4.24 23.84
C LEU A 4 -1.09 -3.11 24.65
N THR A 5 -1.42 -3.04 25.93
CA THR A 5 -0.79 -2.10 26.86
C THR A 5 0.49 -2.71 27.41
N GLY A 6 1.63 -2.06 27.11
CA GLY A 6 2.93 -2.46 27.63
C GLY A 6 3.11 -2.10 29.11
N PRO A 7 4.19 -2.57 29.76
CA PRO A 7 4.48 -2.31 31.18
C PRO A 7 4.52 -0.83 31.58
N ASN A 8 4.83 0.05 30.63
CA ASN A 8 4.92 1.51 30.84
C ASN A 8 3.61 2.25 30.47
N GLY A 9 2.52 1.53 30.24
CA GLY A 9 1.22 2.12 29.85
C GLY A 9 1.10 2.48 28.36
N SER A 10 2.17 2.33 27.58
CA SER A 10 2.15 2.55 26.13
C SER A 10 1.21 1.58 25.42
N ASN A 11 0.42 2.07 24.46
CA ASN A 11 -0.53 1.28 23.66
C ASN A 11 -0.54 1.72 22.20
N PHE A 12 0.61 1.61 21.53
CA PHE A 12 0.80 2.16 20.19
C PHE A 12 0.24 1.27 19.08
N SER A 13 -0.17 1.90 17.98
CA SER A 13 -0.47 1.27 16.70
C SER A 13 0.60 1.61 15.66
N ALA A 14 0.78 0.73 14.67
CA ALA A 14 1.62 1.05 13.52
C ALA A 14 0.94 2.11 12.66
N TYR A 15 1.73 3.02 12.09
CA TYR A 15 1.27 3.95 11.08
C TYR A 15 1.72 3.51 9.71
N ASN A 16 0.80 3.51 8.74
CA ASN A 16 1.12 3.34 7.33
C ASN A 16 0.58 4.54 6.56
N PHE A 17 1.44 5.23 5.81
CA PHE A 17 1.00 6.33 4.96
C PHE A 17 0.18 5.73 3.79
N PRO A 18 -1.04 6.24 3.50
CA PRO A 18 -1.97 5.59 2.58
C PRO A 18 -1.59 5.74 1.10
N SER A 19 -0.35 6.16 0.81
CA SER A 19 0.17 6.33 -0.54
C SER A 19 1.64 5.88 -0.59
N VAL A 20 2.04 5.30 -1.72
CA VAL A 20 3.42 4.92 -1.98
C VAL A 20 3.90 5.77 -3.16
N PRO A 21 4.92 6.63 -2.98
CA PRO A 21 5.52 7.36 -4.09
C PRO A 21 6.10 6.39 -5.12
N GLY A 22 5.81 6.63 -6.40
CA GLY A 22 6.27 5.79 -7.49
C GLY A 22 5.44 5.99 -8.76
N ALA A 23 5.83 5.32 -9.84
CA ALA A 23 5.09 5.33 -11.08
C ALA A 23 4.17 4.09 -11.18
N THR A 24 2.86 4.32 -11.15
CA THR A 24 1.83 3.27 -11.41
C THR A 24 1.53 3.14 -12.91
N PHE A 25 1.83 4.19 -13.68
CA PHE A 25 1.64 4.26 -15.12
C PHE A 25 2.75 5.06 -15.78
N ALA A 26 3.21 4.63 -16.96
CA ALA A 26 4.22 5.34 -17.74
C ALA A 26 3.93 5.29 -19.24
N LEU A 27 4.15 6.41 -19.93
CA LEU A 27 4.16 6.50 -21.38
C LEU A 27 5.61 6.45 -21.87
N THR A 28 5.89 5.53 -22.78
CA THR A 28 7.21 5.46 -23.41
C THR A 28 7.33 6.50 -24.52
N ASN A 29 8.55 6.87 -24.89
CA ASN A 29 8.82 7.74 -26.03
C ASN A 29 8.40 7.14 -27.39
N LYS A 30 7.96 5.88 -27.43
CA LYS A 30 7.42 5.22 -28.63
C LYS A 30 5.91 5.40 -28.79
N ALA A 31 5.21 5.92 -27.78
CA ALA A 31 3.78 6.18 -27.88
C ALA A 31 3.53 7.36 -28.84
N SER A 32 2.72 7.14 -29.89
CA SER A 32 2.30 8.22 -30.78
C SER A 32 1.46 9.26 -30.00
N PRO A 33 1.36 10.51 -30.48
CA PRO A 33 0.53 11.52 -29.83
C PRO A 33 -0.91 11.05 -29.58
N GLU A 34 -1.49 10.30 -30.52
CA GLU A 34 -2.82 9.73 -30.35
C GLU A 34 -2.88 8.67 -29.24
N VAL A 35 -1.89 7.75 -29.18
CA VAL A 35 -1.81 6.76 -28.09
C VAL A 35 -1.65 7.44 -26.73
N GLN A 36 -0.84 8.50 -26.65
CA GLN A 36 -0.69 9.28 -25.42
C GLN A 36 -2.04 9.88 -24.98
N ILE A 37 -2.75 10.54 -25.89
CA ILE A 37 -4.06 11.14 -25.59
C ILE A 37 -5.08 10.08 -25.13
N GLN A 38 -5.19 8.96 -25.84
CA GLN A 38 -6.14 7.90 -25.47
C GLN A 38 -5.78 7.26 -24.13
N SER A 39 -4.49 7.10 -23.83
CA SER A 39 -4.05 6.55 -22.55
C SER A 39 -4.36 7.48 -21.39
N ILE A 40 -4.19 8.79 -21.57
CA ILE A 40 -4.57 9.77 -20.55
C ILE A 40 -6.09 9.82 -20.35
N LYS A 41 -6.89 9.73 -21.43
CA LYS A 41 -8.36 9.62 -21.31
C LYS A 41 -8.82 8.37 -20.57
N MET A 42 -8.14 7.24 -20.80
CA MET A 42 -8.39 6.00 -20.07
C MET A 42 -8.10 6.16 -18.58
N LEU A 43 -6.99 6.82 -18.21
CA LEU A 43 -6.70 7.12 -16.81
C LEU A 43 -7.73 8.08 -16.21
N ASP A 44 -8.06 9.17 -16.92
CA ASP A 44 -9.07 10.14 -16.48
C ASP A 44 -10.41 9.47 -16.17
N TYR A 45 -10.82 8.49 -16.99
CA TYR A 45 -11.98 7.64 -16.69
C TYR A 45 -11.84 6.89 -15.36
N LEU A 46 -10.68 6.27 -15.08
CA LEU A 46 -10.42 5.55 -13.81
C LEU A 46 -10.45 6.47 -12.57
N PHE A 47 -10.31 7.79 -12.74
CA PHE A 47 -10.49 8.75 -11.64
C PHE A 47 -11.96 9.08 -11.37
N THR A 48 -12.88 8.73 -12.26
CA THR A 48 -14.33 8.84 -11.99
C THR A 48 -14.80 7.71 -11.08
N SER A 49 -15.88 7.90 -10.31
CA SER A 49 -16.45 6.82 -9.49
C SER A 49 -16.85 5.59 -10.32
N GLU A 50 -17.37 5.80 -11.53
CA GLU A 50 -17.74 4.70 -12.41
C GLU A 50 -16.50 3.92 -12.88
N GLY A 51 -15.47 4.63 -13.35
CA GLY A 51 -14.25 3.99 -13.82
C GLY A 51 -13.46 3.32 -12.71
N GLU A 52 -13.46 3.89 -11.49
CA GLU A 52 -12.89 3.24 -10.32
C GLU A 52 -13.63 1.93 -9.99
N ILE A 53 -14.96 1.94 -9.91
CA ILE A 53 -15.75 0.73 -9.61
C ILE A 53 -15.56 -0.33 -10.71
N ASN A 54 -15.61 0.08 -11.98
CA ASN A 54 -15.45 -0.86 -13.09
C ASN A 54 -14.01 -1.39 -13.19
N GLY A 55 -13.01 -0.53 -12.99
CA GLY A 55 -11.60 -0.93 -12.99
C GLY A 55 -11.28 -1.90 -11.86
N MET A 56 -11.80 -1.66 -10.66
CA MET A 56 -11.56 -2.50 -9.49
C MET A 56 -12.41 -3.78 -9.51
N PHE A 57 -13.72 -3.66 -9.75
CA PHE A 57 -14.67 -4.74 -9.53
C PHE A 57 -15.25 -5.31 -10.81
N GLY A 58 -15.10 -4.67 -11.95
CA GLY A 58 -15.44 -5.22 -13.26
C GLY A 58 -16.81 -4.79 -13.77
N THR A 59 -17.65 -5.73 -14.20
CA THR A 59 -18.91 -5.41 -14.90
C THR A 59 -20.09 -5.34 -13.94
N GLU A 60 -20.85 -4.24 -14.02
CA GLU A 60 -22.11 -4.09 -13.29
C GLU A 60 -23.07 -5.25 -13.59
N GLY A 61 -23.75 -5.75 -12.56
CA GLY A 61 -24.66 -6.90 -12.62
C GLY A 61 -23.96 -8.26 -12.63
N LYS A 62 -22.64 -8.34 -12.87
CA LYS A 62 -21.87 -9.61 -12.84
C LYS A 62 -21.01 -9.74 -11.60
N THR A 63 -20.25 -8.70 -11.30
CA THR A 63 -19.23 -8.71 -10.23
C THR A 63 -19.41 -7.58 -9.23
N TRP A 64 -20.15 -6.53 -9.59
CA TRP A 64 -20.64 -5.51 -8.67
C TRP A 64 -22.04 -5.05 -9.09
N ALA A 65 -22.76 -4.35 -8.22
CA ALA A 65 -24.02 -3.69 -8.56
C ALA A 65 -24.23 -2.44 -7.70
N LYS A 66 -25.20 -1.62 -8.09
CA LYS A 66 -25.70 -0.54 -7.24
C LYS A 66 -26.32 -1.09 -5.95
N PRO A 67 -26.24 -0.33 -4.84
CA PRO A 67 -26.86 -0.72 -3.58
C PRO A 67 -28.37 -0.86 -3.73
N GLN A 68 -28.95 -1.79 -2.98
CA GLN A 68 -30.40 -1.96 -2.84
C GLN A 68 -30.96 -1.08 -1.71
N PRO A 69 -32.26 -0.75 -1.73
CA PRO A 69 -32.89 -0.05 -0.62
C PRO A 69 -32.66 -0.76 0.71
N GLY A 70 -32.18 -0.02 1.71
CA GLY A 70 -31.89 -0.54 3.05
C GLY A 70 -30.48 -1.13 3.23
N GLU A 71 -29.68 -1.25 2.17
CA GLU A 71 -28.26 -1.60 2.34
C GLU A 71 -27.48 -0.46 3.02
N VAL A 72 -26.44 -0.84 3.76
CA VAL A 72 -25.70 0.05 4.64
C VAL A 72 -24.23 0.07 4.23
N ALA A 73 -23.69 1.28 4.06
CA ALA A 73 -22.27 1.51 3.79
C ALA A 73 -21.37 0.98 4.92
N LEU A 74 -20.13 0.62 4.60
CA LEU A 74 -19.13 0.15 5.55
C LEU A 74 -18.95 1.15 6.70
N ASP A 75 -18.75 2.44 6.38
CA ASP A 75 -18.97 3.50 7.36
C ASP A 75 -20.42 4.01 7.28
N LYS A 76 -21.14 3.94 8.39
CA LYS A 76 -22.55 4.35 8.47
C LYS A 76 -22.77 5.87 8.27
N SER A 77 -21.70 6.67 8.33
CA SER A 77 -21.76 8.12 8.10
C SER A 77 -21.84 8.51 6.62
N VAL A 78 -21.55 7.59 5.70
CA VAL A 78 -21.60 7.84 4.25
C VAL A 78 -22.73 7.06 3.58
N LYS A 79 -23.12 7.50 2.38
CA LYS A 79 -24.12 6.80 1.56
C LYS A 79 -23.48 5.60 0.85
N PRO A 80 -24.16 4.44 0.77
CA PRO A 80 -23.64 3.33 0.00
C PRO A 80 -23.59 3.70 -1.48
N LEU A 81 -22.52 3.29 -2.16
CA LEU A 81 -22.27 3.60 -3.57
C LEU A 81 -22.31 2.35 -4.46
N TYR A 82 -21.80 1.22 -3.96
CA TYR A 82 -21.76 -0.05 -4.68
C TYR A 82 -21.84 -1.22 -3.70
N ARG A 83 -22.08 -2.41 -4.23
CA ARG A 83 -21.89 -3.69 -3.54
C ARG A 83 -21.17 -4.65 -4.47
N GLN A 84 -20.25 -5.44 -3.94
CA GLN A 84 -19.66 -6.54 -4.70
C GLN A 84 -20.65 -7.71 -4.81
N ILE A 85 -20.54 -8.48 -5.89
CA ILE A 85 -21.30 -9.71 -6.12
C ILE A 85 -20.34 -10.88 -5.90
N PRO A 86 -20.43 -11.61 -4.77
CA PRO A 86 -19.56 -12.74 -4.48
C PRO A 86 -19.65 -13.80 -5.57
N GLN A 87 -18.49 -14.31 -6.00
CA GLN A 87 -18.42 -15.44 -6.91
C GLN A 87 -18.47 -16.75 -6.13
N LYS A 88 -19.08 -17.79 -6.71
CA LYS A 88 -19.13 -19.12 -6.06
C LYS A 88 -17.72 -19.68 -5.93
N ALA A 89 -17.45 -20.37 -4.81
CA ALA A 89 -16.20 -21.09 -4.63
C ALA A 89 -15.97 -22.07 -5.80
N GLY A 90 -14.76 -22.03 -6.40
CA GLY A 90 -14.42 -22.85 -7.57
C GLY A 90 -14.99 -22.36 -8.91
N ALA A 91 -15.71 -21.24 -8.95
CA ALA A 91 -16.14 -20.65 -10.21
C ALA A 91 -14.95 -20.17 -11.05
N LYS A 92 -15.09 -20.22 -12.37
CA LYS A 92 -14.11 -19.63 -13.28
C LYS A 92 -14.01 -18.12 -12.99
N PRO A 93 -12.80 -17.56 -12.85
CA PRO A 93 -12.62 -16.13 -12.67
C PRO A 93 -13.30 -15.35 -13.80
N PRO A 94 -14.05 -14.27 -13.48
CA PRO A 94 -14.76 -13.50 -14.49
C PRO A 94 -13.80 -12.72 -15.41
N ASN A 95 -12.58 -12.40 -14.95
CA ASN A 95 -11.58 -11.61 -15.68
C ASN A 95 -12.13 -10.30 -16.25
N THR A 96 -13.03 -9.65 -15.51
CA THR A 96 -13.73 -8.43 -15.93
C THR A 96 -13.13 -7.15 -15.36
N ALA A 97 -12.10 -7.22 -14.52
CA ALA A 97 -11.54 -6.06 -13.82
C ALA A 97 -10.01 -6.13 -13.76
N TRP A 98 -9.38 -4.97 -13.59
CA TRP A 98 -7.94 -4.84 -13.36
C TRP A 98 -7.56 -4.89 -11.87
N GLN A 99 -8.56 -4.85 -10.98
CA GLN A 99 -8.39 -4.99 -9.54
C GLN A 99 -7.43 -3.90 -9.00
N ALA A 100 -6.43 -4.30 -8.21
CA ALA A 100 -5.47 -3.37 -7.59
C ALA A 100 -4.75 -2.45 -8.60
N ILE A 101 -4.63 -2.85 -9.87
CA ILE A 101 -3.96 -2.05 -10.92
C ILE A 101 -4.82 -0.83 -11.33
N ALA A 102 -6.12 -0.83 -11.05
CA ALA A 102 -7.01 0.31 -11.30
C ALA A 102 -7.11 1.30 -10.12
N GLN A 103 -6.35 1.11 -9.03
CA GLN A 103 -6.41 1.96 -7.85
C GLN A 103 -5.66 3.30 -8.06
N TYR A 104 -6.26 4.22 -8.80
CA TYR A 104 -5.73 5.58 -9.00
C TYR A 104 -6.36 6.63 -8.09
N ASN A 105 -7.64 6.48 -7.74
CA ASN A 105 -8.41 7.45 -6.94
C ASN A 105 -9.03 6.82 -5.68
N ASN A 106 -8.37 5.81 -5.10
CA ASN A 106 -8.92 5.04 -4.00
C ASN A 106 -8.94 5.81 -2.68
N THR A 107 -10.02 6.56 -2.47
CA THR A 107 -10.22 7.40 -1.29
C THR A 107 -10.82 6.62 -0.11
N ALA A 108 -10.65 7.15 1.09
CA ALA A 108 -11.32 6.63 2.28
C ALA A 108 -12.84 6.63 2.14
N ASP A 109 -13.42 7.69 1.54
CA ASP A 109 -14.86 7.80 1.30
C ASP A 109 -15.37 6.74 0.33
N PHE A 110 -14.62 6.48 -0.76
CA PHE A 110 -14.96 5.41 -1.70
C PHE A 110 -14.97 4.03 -1.03
N ARG A 111 -13.92 3.74 -0.23
CA ARG A 111 -13.84 2.48 0.54
C ARG A 111 -14.98 2.37 1.54
N ALA A 112 -15.28 3.46 2.25
CA ALA A 112 -16.32 3.54 3.26
C ALA A 112 -17.73 3.38 2.66
N ALA A 113 -17.93 3.71 1.39
CA ALA A 113 -19.21 3.63 0.69
C ALA A 113 -19.56 2.23 0.15
N GLU A 114 -18.71 1.21 0.33
CA GLU A 114 -19.10 -0.16 -0.02
C GLU A 114 -20.26 -0.64 0.87
N SER A 115 -21.28 -1.25 0.27
CA SER A 115 -22.39 -1.85 1.01
C SER A 115 -21.94 -3.15 1.65
N ILE A 116 -21.94 -3.20 2.97
CA ILE A 116 -21.47 -4.35 3.75
C ILE A 116 -22.53 -4.73 4.77
N ASN A 117 -22.77 -6.03 4.94
CA ASN A 117 -23.77 -6.56 5.87
C ASN A 117 -23.54 -6.04 7.30
N THR A 118 -24.63 -5.81 8.04
CA THR A 118 -24.58 -5.28 9.41
C THR A 118 -24.36 -6.36 10.47
N ASP A 119 -24.63 -7.63 10.15
CA ASP A 119 -24.30 -8.76 11.02
C ASP A 119 -22.82 -9.15 10.85
N ILE A 120 -22.01 -8.62 11.76
CA ILE A 120 -20.55 -8.80 11.81
C ILE A 120 -20.10 -10.23 12.16
N CYS A 121 -21.03 -11.12 12.54
CA CYS A 121 -20.74 -12.50 12.90
C CYS A 121 -20.80 -13.46 11.69
N ASN A 122 -21.31 -13.00 10.54
CA ASN A 122 -21.33 -13.78 9.31
C ASN A 122 -20.25 -13.33 8.31
N GLN A 123 -20.04 -14.14 7.27
CA GLN A 123 -19.02 -13.88 6.25
C GLN A 123 -19.26 -12.56 5.49
N ALA A 124 -20.51 -12.18 5.23
CA ALA A 124 -20.85 -10.96 4.48
C ALA A 124 -20.65 -9.68 5.30
N GLY A 125 -20.61 -9.76 6.63
CA GLY A 125 -20.32 -8.65 7.53
C GLY A 125 -18.88 -8.62 8.05
N TYR A 126 -18.03 -9.57 7.62
CA TYR A 126 -16.67 -9.70 8.11
C TYR A 126 -15.82 -8.44 7.89
N GLU A 127 -15.96 -7.79 6.72
CA GLU A 127 -15.25 -6.54 6.44
C GLU A 127 -15.63 -5.41 7.42
N ARG A 128 -16.92 -5.33 7.79
CA ARG A 128 -17.38 -4.38 8.81
C ARG A 128 -16.76 -4.66 10.17
N ARG A 129 -16.66 -5.94 10.54
CA ARG A 129 -15.96 -6.34 11.78
C ARG A 129 -14.51 -5.87 11.78
N LEU A 130 -13.80 -6.02 10.65
CA LEU A 130 -12.41 -5.57 10.51
C LEU A 130 -12.33 -4.05 10.62
N PHE A 131 -13.19 -3.32 9.91
CA PHE A 131 -13.25 -1.86 9.95
C PHE A 131 -13.58 -1.31 11.35
N GLU A 132 -14.51 -1.92 12.07
CA GLU A 132 -14.82 -1.53 13.46
C GLU A 132 -13.66 -1.85 14.41
N ALA A 133 -12.93 -2.94 14.17
CA ALA A 133 -11.75 -3.28 14.95
C ALA A 133 -10.60 -2.30 14.72
N THR A 134 -10.38 -1.80 13.50
CA THR A 134 -9.32 -0.82 13.20
C THR A 134 -9.57 0.52 13.87
N LYS A 135 -10.84 0.92 14.11
CA LYS A 135 -11.17 2.13 14.88
C LYS A 135 -10.61 2.13 16.31
N LEU A 136 -10.32 0.97 16.89
CA LEU A 136 -9.67 0.87 18.21
C LEU A 136 -8.19 1.28 18.20
N TYR A 137 -7.59 1.39 17.01
CA TYR A 137 -6.17 1.73 16.78
C TYR A 137 -6.00 3.18 16.33
N ASP A 138 -7.10 3.89 16.07
CA ASP A 138 -7.07 5.29 15.62
C ASP A 138 -6.52 6.21 16.71
N GLY A 139 -5.64 7.13 16.33
CA GLY A 139 -4.93 8.05 17.24
C GLY A 139 -3.95 7.37 18.19
N LYS A 140 -3.65 6.08 17.99
CA LYS A 140 -2.65 5.32 18.77
C LYS A 140 -1.30 5.26 18.09
N GLU A 141 -1.14 5.87 16.93
CA GLU A 141 0.13 5.90 16.22
C GLU A 141 1.16 6.76 16.95
N ASP A 142 2.37 6.24 17.13
CA ASP A 142 3.51 7.07 17.55
C ASP A 142 4.14 7.72 16.32
N LYS A 143 3.62 8.89 15.93
CA LYS A 143 4.13 9.64 14.77
C LYS A 143 5.60 10.04 14.91
N ALA A 144 6.14 10.09 16.13
CA ALA A 144 7.56 10.40 16.34
C ALA A 144 8.48 9.25 15.91
N GLN A 145 7.97 8.01 15.86
CA GLN A 145 8.71 6.82 15.42
C GLN A 145 8.59 6.58 13.91
N VAL A 146 7.78 7.37 13.20
CA VAL A 146 7.52 7.18 11.78
C VAL A 146 8.55 7.94 10.95
N TYR A 147 9.35 7.21 10.17
CA TYR A 147 10.17 7.83 9.14
C TYR A 147 9.29 8.35 8.00
N PRO A 148 9.28 9.67 7.70
CA PRO A 148 8.35 10.27 6.75
C PRO A 148 8.86 10.12 5.31
N TYR A 149 9.03 8.87 4.85
CA TYR A 149 9.63 8.57 3.54
C TYR A 149 8.95 9.30 2.37
N TRP A 150 7.64 9.57 2.46
CA TRP A 150 6.86 10.30 1.45
C TRP A 150 7.20 11.79 1.34
N LYS A 151 7.91 12.35 2.32
CA LYS A 151 8.42 13.74 2.30
C LYS A 151 9.89 13.81 1.92
N VAL A 152 10.63 12.70 1.97
CA VAL A 152 12.08 12.68 1.74
C VAL A 152 12.34 12.57 0.24
N TRP A 153 12.69 13.70 -0.37
CA TRP A 153 12.99 13.78 -1.79
C TRP A 153 14.49 13.92 -2.01
N ILE A 154 15.10 12.87 -2.53
CA ILE A 154 16.51 12.85 -2.90
C ILE A 154 16.74 13.78 -4.09
N ASP A 155 17.91 14.42 -4.12
CA ASP A 155 18.36 15.20 -5.27
C ASP A 155 18.35 14.31 -6.53
N PRO A 156 17.60 14.66 -7.60
CA PRO A 156 17.51 13.84 -8.80
C PRO A 156 18.87 13.55 -9.46
N SER A 157 19.87 14.40 -9.27
CA SER A 157 21.23 14.18 -9.80
C SER A 157 21.93 12.97 -9.16
N LEU A 158 21.51 12.55 -7.97
CA LEU A 158 22.03 11.39 -7.25
C LEU A 158 21.27 10.10 -7.56
N GLY A 159 20.26 10.13 -8.44
CA GLY A 159 19.35 9.01 -8.69
C GLY A 159 20.07 7.69 -9.05
N SER A 160 21.03 7.74 -9.98
CA SER A 160 21.80 6.56 -10.39
C SER A 160 22.72 6.02 -9.28
N GLU A 161 23.30 6.91 -8.47
CA GLU A 161 24.16 6.54 -7.35
C GLU A 161 23.34 5.80 -6.28
N VAL A 162 22.21 6.39 -5.87
CA VAL A 162 21.30 5.79 -4.89
C VAL A 162 20.75 4.46 -5.37
N ALA A 163 20.32 4.36 -6.64
CA ALA A 163 19.80 3.11 -7.19
C ALA A 163 20.85 1.98 -7.14
N THR A 164 22.12 2.30 -7.43
CA THR A 164 23.23 1.34 -7.37
C THR A 164 23.52 0.91 -5.93
N LEU A 165 23.63 1.89 -5.02
CA LEU A 165 23.86 1.63 -3.59
C LEU A 165 22.74 0.75 -3.00
N GLN A 166 21.49 1.13 -3.25
CA GLN A 166 20.32 0.41 -2.77
C GLN A 166 20.31 -1.04 -3.27
N THR A 167 20.49 -1.25 -4.58
CA THR A 167 20.52 -2.60 -5.16
C THR A 167 21.61 -3.47 -4.54
N ASN A 168 22.82 -2.93 -4.37
CA ASN A 168 23.95 -3.68 -3.80
C ASN A 168 23.71 -4.03 -2.33
N ILE A 169 23.25 -3.07 -1.53
CA ILE A 169 22.94 -3.26 -0.11
C ILE A 169 21.80 -4.27 0.05
N GLU A 170 20.68 -4.11 -0.66
CA GLU A 170 19.52 -5.00 -0.59
C GLU A 170 19.88 -6.45 -0.94
N ASN A 171 20.61 -6.65 -2.06
CA ASN A 171 21.05 -7.98 -2.47
C ASN A 171 21.93 -8.64 -1.41
N TYR A 172 22.87 -7.89 -0.82
CA TYR A 172 23.73 -8.42 0.24
C TYR A 172 22.93 -8.77 1.50
N VAL A 173 22.02 -7.90 1.94
CA VAL A 173 21.14 -8.15 3.10
C VAL A 173 20.30 -9.40 2.86
N GLN A 174 19.65 -9.53 1.71
CA GLN A 174 18.79 -10.66 1.39
C GLN A 174 19.56 -11.99 1.35
N GLN A 175 20.73 -12.01 0.69
CA GLN A 175 21.56 -13.22 0.59
C GLN A 175 22.09 -13.66 1.96
N ASN A 176 22.48 -12.71 2.82
CA ASN A 176 22.95 -13.04 4.16
C ASN A 176 21.80 -13.44 5.09
N ALA A 177 20.64 -12.79 4.99
CA ALA A 177 19.44 -13.17 5.73
C ALA A 177 19.06 -14.64 5.45
N LEU A 178 19.08 -15.05 4.17
CA LEU A 178 18.85 -16.45 3.81
C LEU A 178 19.85 -17.38 4.52
N GLN A 179 21.15 -17.06 4.48
CA GLN A 179 22.19 -17.88 5.12
C GLN A 179 22.05 -17.96 6.64
N PHE A 180 21.65 -16.87 7.31
CA PHE A 180 21.36 -16.89 8.75
C PHE A 180 20.12 -17.74 9.05
N ILE A 181 19.05 -17.62 8.26
CA ILE A 181 17.81 -18.39 8.43
C ILE A 181 18.05 -19.89 8.21
N THR A 182 18.83 -20.26 7.20
CA THR A 182 19.14 -21.67 6.91
C THR A 182 20.24 -22.25 7.79
N GLY A 183 20.84 -21.45 8.67
CA GLY A 183 21.94 -21.86 9.55
C GLY A 183 23.28 -22.06 8.84
N SER A 184 23.41 -21.61 7.58
CA SER A 184 24.70 -21.57 6.88
C SER A 184 25.64 -20.51 7.48
N LYS A 185 25.06 -19.50 8.12
CA LYS A 185 25.75 -18.53 8.99
C LYS A 185 25.13 -18.53 10.38
N ASP A 186 25.95 -18.24 11.38
CA ASP A 186 25.58 -18.19 12.79
C ASP A 186 25.49 -16.72 13.26
N LEU A 187 24.35 -16.33 13.82
CA LEU A 187 24.10 -14.95 14.28
C LEU A 187 25.06 -14.48 15.39
N SER A 188 25.65 -15.39 16.17
CA SER A 188 26.60 -15.04 17.23
C SER A 188 28.04 -14.91 16.73
N LYS A 189 28.39 -15.60 15.63
CA LYS A 189 29.77 -15.66 15.13
C LYS A 189 30.00 -14.80 13.89
N ASP A 190 29.03 -14.74 12.98
CA ASP A 190 29.20 -14.17 11.65
C ASP A 190 28.61 -12.76 11.52
N TRP A 191 27.95 -12.25 12.57
CA TRP A 191 27.26 -10.95 12.55
C TRP A 191 28.20 -9.77 12.29
N ASP A 192 29.32 -9.69 13.00
CA ASP A 192 30.26 -8.58 12.85
C ASP A 192 30.88 -8.56 11.44
N SER A 193 31.15 -9.74 10.87
CA SER A 193 31.63 -9.85 9.49
C SER A 193 30.56 -9.42 8.48
N TYR A 194 29.29 -9.73 8.73
CA TYR A 194 28.16 -9.28 7.92
C TYR A 194 28.05 -7.75 7.95
N VAL A 195 28.07 -7.14 9.14
CA VAL A 195 28.00 -5.67 9.30
C VAL A 195 29.17 -5.00 8.59
N LYS A 196 30.39 -5.51 8.77
CA LYS A 196 31.58 -4.97 8.10
C LYS A 196 31.51 -5.11 6.57
N GLY A 197 30.86 -6.15 6.05
CA GLY A 197 30.69 -6.32 4.61
C GLY A 197 29.86 -5.19 3.96
N LEU A 198 28.92 -4.60 4.71
CA LEU A 198 28.10 -3.49 4.22
C LEU A 198 28.91 -2.20 3.98
N ASP A 199 30.01 -1.98 4.71
CA ASP A 199 30.89 -0.82 4.48
C ASP A 199 31.44 -0.81 3.04
N GLY A 200 31.78 -1.98 2.51
CA GLY A 200 32.28 -2.15 1.13
C GLY A 200 31.21 -1.95 0.06
N LEU A 201 29.93 -1.88 0.45
CA LEU A 201 28.79 -1.70 -0.44
C LEU A 201 28.23 -0.27 -0.38
N GLY A 202 28.93 0.64 0.31
CA GLY A 202 28.54 2.04 0.40
C GLY A 202 27.48 2.33 1.46
N LEU A 203 27.38 1.49 2.51
CA LEU A 203 26.46 1.73 3.63
C LEU A 203 26.72 3.06 4.36
N LYS A 204 27.90 3.67 4.24
CA LYS A 204 28.12 5.04 4.76
C LYS A 204 27.49 6.11 3.88
N ARG A 205 27.54 5.92 2.56
CA ARG A 205 27.06 6.90 1.58
C ARG A 205 25.54 6.90 1.43
N TYR A 206 24.92 5.72 1.50
CA TYR A 206 23.47 5.61 1.33
C TYR A 206 22.68 6.41 2.39
N PRO A 207 22.90 6.23 3.71
CA PRO A 207 22.24 7.02 4.75
C PRO A 207 22.62 8.51 4.71
N GLU A 208 23.83 8.87 4.29
CA GLU A 208 24.23 10.28 4.14
C GLU A 208 23.36 11.01 3.11
N ILE A 209 23.11 10.37 1.95
CA ILE A 209 22.21 10.93 0.92
C ILE A 209 20.78 11.04 1.47
N GLN A 210 20.29 10.00 2.15
CA GLN A 210 18.95 9.99 2.76
C GLN A 210 18.81 11.10 3.82
N GLN A 211 19.82 11.26 4.69
CA GLN A 211 19.85 12.26 5.74
C GLN A 211 19.86 13.68 5.14
N THR A 212 20.65 13.91 4.09
CA THR A 212 20.68 15.21 3.38
C THR A 212 19.32 15.58 2.80
N ALA A 213 18.57 14.60 2.29
CA ALA A 213 17.20 14.81 1.82
C ALA A 213 16.22 15.03 2.98
N TYR A 214 16.37 14.26 4.05
CA TYR A 214 15.55 14.37 5.25
C TYR A 214 15.69 15.73 5.94
N ASP A 215 16.90 16.28 6.03
CA ASP A 215 17.17 17.58 6.65
C ASP A 215 16.48 18.76 5.93
N LYS A 216 16.06 18.55 4.67
CA LYS A 216 15.30 19.52 3.87
C LYS A 216 13.79 19.40 4.04
N VAL A 217 13.29 18.36 4.73
CA VAL A 217 11.85 18.16 4.94
C VAL A 217 11.30 19.31 5.80
N PRO A 218 10.26 20.03 5.33
CA PRO A 218 9.61 21.05 6.14
C PRO A 218 9.08 20.46 7.46
N LYS A 219 9.32 21.18 8.56
CA LYS A 219 8.84 20.83 9.90
C LYS A 219 7.32 20.92 10.00
#